data_AF-A0A7W3P509-F1
#
_entry.id   AF-A0A7W3P509-F1
#
_cell.length_a   1.000
_cell.length_b   1.000
_cell.length_c   1.000
_cell.angle_alpha   90.00
_cell.angle_beta   90.00
_cell.angle_gamma   90.00
#
_symmetry.space_group_name_H-M   'P 1'
#
loop_
_entity.id
_entity.type
_entity.pdbx_description
1 polymer ?
#
loop_
_entity_poly.entity_id
_entity_poly.type
_entity_poly.pdbx_seq_one_letter_code
_entity_poly.pdbx_strand_id
1 'polypeptide(L)'
;MHARQPVPPSLFRLALLQAGVVTREQAVGCGLGARAIDRLVADGRWLRLAPGVYWLFPARPPGTPGARPPWVTRAWAGCLLGGDRARLGGAAAGHLWGLDPEPPELITVLVPHGGTVPRHQGQGAAGWAGRWSFVRERAAVRDPRSPGSPPRTGLTDTVLDLVAADGDAVRWTTAAVQTGRVSVHGLRAAADRRARLRHRRRLLVTLDDLAVGAESALELVYLRAVERAHGLPVAERQVRRRDTRADVLYRDFGLLVELDGRRGHEGAGRFRDMRRDNRATTDGLATLRYGWSDVRDRPCEVAAQVAENLVRRGWTGLPARCARCRRVA
;
A
#
# COMPACT_ATOMS: atom_id res chain seq x y z
N MET A 1 2.79 53.58 -5.60
CA MET A 1 2.07 52.47 -4.91
C MET A 1 1.92 51.32 -5.90
N HIS A 2 2.78 50.31 -5.86
CA HIS A 2 2.70 49.18 -6.82
C HIS A 2 1.43 48.38 -6.56
N ALA A 3 0.66 48.11 -7.61
CA ALA A 3 -0.56 47.30 -7.54
C ALA A 3 -0.30 45.99 -6.80
N ARG A 4 -1.23 45.61 -5.90
CA ARG A 4 -1.18 44.31 -5.22
C ARG A 4 -1.23 43.22 -6.29
N GLN A 5 -0.12 42.53 -6.52
CA GLN A 5 -0.11 41.36 -7.38
C GLN A 5 -0.95 40.26 -6.71
N PRO A 6 -2.07 39.83 -7.31
CA PRO A 6 -2.86 38.74 -6.75
C PRO A 6 -2.05 37.43 -6.83
N VAL A 7 -2.35 36.47 -5.95
CA VAL A 7 -1.75 35.13 -6.04
C VAL A 7 -2.22 34.50 -7.36
N PRO A 8 -1.31 34.07 -8.24
CA PRO A 8 -1.68 33.49 -9.53
C PRO A 8 -2.60 32.26 -9.36
N PRO A 9 -3.66 32.07 -10.18
CA PRO A 9 -4.54 30.92 -10.09
C PRO A 9 -3.81 29.56 -10.23
N SER A 10 -2.76 29.50 -11.04
CA SER A 10 -1.91 28.31 -11.18
C SER A 10 -1.20 27.95 -9.88
N LEU A 11 -0.64 28.94 -9.18
CA LEU A 11 0.01 28.77 -7.88
C LEU A 11 -0.97 28.31 -6.81
N PHE A 12 -2.19 28.87 -6.84
CA PHE A 12 -3.24 28.48 -5.91
C PHE A 12 -3.66 27.02 -6.12
N ARG A 13 -3.85 26.58 -7.37
CA ARG A 13 -4.15 25.18 -7.70
C ARG A 13 -3.03 24.24 -7.25
N LEU A 14 -1.77 24.60 -7.50
CA LEU A 14 -0.61 23.84 -7.05
C LEU A 14 -0.58 23.71 -5.52
N ALA A 15 -0.83 24.80 -4.82
CA ALA A 15 -0.89 24.80 -3.36
C ALA A 15 -2.00 23.86 -2.86
N LEU A 16 -3.20 23.86 -3.46
CA LEU A 16 -4.26 22.92 -3.07
C LEU A 16 -3.83 21.45 -3.19
N LEU A 17 -3.14 21.09 -4.28
CA LEU A 17 -2.60 19.74 -4.47
C LEU A 17 -1.51 19.37 -3.44
N GLN A 18 -0.79 20.38 -2.94
CA GLN A 18 0.29 20.25 -1.97
C GLN A 18 -0.13 20.64 -0.54
N ALA A 19 -1.42 20.49 -0.21
CA ALA A 19 -1.99 20.80 1.11
C ALA A 19 -1.64 22.20 1.64
N GLY A 20 -1.65 23.18 0.75
CA GLY A 20 -1.37 24.59 1.02
C GLY A 20 0.10 24.98 1.00
N VAL A 21 1.01 24.05 0.70
CA VAL A 21 2.46 24.32 0.72
C VAL A 21 2.97 24.65 -0.66
N VAL A 22 3.86 25.64 -0.77
CA VAL A 22 4.62 25.92 -1.99
C VAL A 22 6.07 26.24 -1.67
N THR A 23 6.97 26.00 -2.63
CA THR A 23 8.35 26.50 -2.58
C THR A 23 8.45 27.91 -3.18
N ARG A 24 9.54 28.62 -2.85
CA ARG A 24 9.88 29.91 -3.49
C ARG A 24 10.02 29.77 -4.99
N GLU A 25 10.65 28.68 -5.43
CA GLU A 25 10.83 28.34 -6.84
C GLU A 25 9.48 28.14 -7.54
N GLN A 26 8.56 27.37 -6.95
CA GLN A 26 7.22 27.19 -7.48
C GLN A 26 6.45 28.51 -7.59
N ALA A 27 6.54 29.36 -6.56
CA ALA A 27 5.88 30.67 -6.56
C ALA A 27 6.43 31.60 -7.65
N VAL A 28 7.77 31.68 -7.78
CA VAL A 28 8.44 32.48 -8.83
C VAL A 28 8.14 31.92 -10.22
N GLY A 29 8.19 30.59 -10.39
CA GLY A 29 7.86 29.92 -11.65
C GLY A 29 6.41 30.11 -12.08
N CYS A 30 5.50 30.35 -11.13
CA CYS A 30 4.11 30.72 -11.40
C CYS A 30 3.90 32.23 -11.59
N GLY A 31 4.97 33.03 -11.62
CA GLY A 31 4.93 34.47 -11.88
C GLY A 31 4.81 35.36 -10.64
N LEU A 32 4.85 34.82 -9.42
CA LEU A 32 4.82 35.62 -8.19
C LEU A 32 6.24 36.06 -7.81
N GLY A 33 6.54 37.35 -7.97
CA GLY A 33 7.88 37.88 -7.74
C GLY A 33 8.34 37.78 -6.28
N ALA A 34 9.65 37.69 -6.06
CA ALA A 34 10.27 37.57 -4.72
C ALA A 34 9.78 38.62 -3.71
N ARG A 35 9.69 39.90 -4.11
CA ARG A 35 9.19 40.99 -3.26
C ARG A 35 7.72 40.81 -2.86
N ALA A 36 6.90 40.20 -3.73
CA ALA A 36 5.50 39.93 -3.41
C ALA A 36 5.39 38.79 -2.38
N ILE A 37 6.24 37.76 -2.49
CA ILE A 37 6.34 36.68 -1.49
C ILE A 37 6.75 37.25 -0.14
N ASP A 38 7.81 38.06 -0.09
CA ASP A 38 8.32 38.63 1.16
C ASP A 38 7.26 39.52 1.84
N ARG A 39 6.49 40.28 1.05
CA ARG A 39 5.33 41.05 1.55
C ARG A 39 4.22 40.16 2.09
N LEU A 40 3.82 39.10 1.39
CA LEU A 40 2.78 38.17 1.86
C LEU A 40 3.17 37.47 3.18
N VAL A 41 4.46 37.22 3.39
CA VAL A 41 4.99 36.70 4.64
C VAL A 41 5.00 37.77 5.74
N ALA A 42 5.45 38.99 5.43
CA ALA A 42 5.44 40.11 6.39
C ALA A 42 4.02 40.48 6.85
N ASP A 43 3.04 40.42 5.93
CA ASP A 43 1.62 40.67 6.20
C ASP A 43 0.94 39.50 6.93
N GLY A 44 1.67 38.41 7.25
CA GLY A 44 1.14 37.22 7.92
C GLY A 44 0.15 36.39 7.10
N ARG A 45 -0.04 36.72 5.81
CA ARG A 45 -0.92 35.99 4.89
C ARG A 45 -0.32 34.64 4.51
N TRP A 46 1.01 34.56 4.43
CA TRP A 46 1.76 33.33 4.24
C TRP A 46 2.63 33.08 5.47
N LEU A 47 2.75 31.82 5.89
CA LEU A 47 3.67 31.43 6.96
C LEU A 47 4.89 30.73 6.37
N ARG A 48 6.08 31.16 6.76
CA ARG A 48 7.32 30.45 6.41
C ARG A 48 7.46 29.20 7.30
N LEU A 49 7.47 28.01 6.69
CA LEU A 49 7.67 26.75 7.41
C LEU A 49 9.16 26.40 7.53
N ALA A 50 9.93 26.69 6.48
CA ALA A 50 11.36 26.49 6.37
C ALA A 50 11.94 27.48 5.35
N PRO A 51 13.27 27.63 5.23
CA PRO A 51 13.87 28.46 4.18
C PRO A 51 13.33 28.07 2.80
N GLY A 52 12.69 29.04 2.12
CA GLY A 52 12.12 28.83 0.79
C GLY A 52 10.84 27.99 0.71
N VAL A 53 10.22 27.63 1.83
CA VAL A 53 8.96 26.85 1.87
C VAL A 53 7.91 27.57 2.69
N TYR A 54 6.73 27.74 2.11
CA TYR A 54 5.66 28.60 2.63
C TYR A 54 4.32 27.86 2.67
N TRP A 55 3.47 28.23 3.64
CA TRP A 55 2.09 27.78 3.76
C TRP A 55 1.13 28.95 3.47
N LEU A 56 0.21 28.74 2.53
CA LEU A 56 -0.67 29.77 1.96
C LEU A 56 -1.97 30.00 2.74
N PHE A 57 -2.37 29.07 3.61
CA PHE A 57 -3.68 29.07 4.26
C PHE A 57 -3.58 29.07 5.80
N PRO A 58 -2.88 30.03 6.44
CA PRO A 58 -2.96 30.13 7.88
C PRO A 58 -4.40 30.48 8.29
N ALA A 59 -5.13 29.52 8.85
CA ALA A 59 -6.51 29.70 9.29
C ALA A 59 -6.66 30.76 10.40
N ARG A 60 -5.54 31.15 11.04
CA ARG A 60 -5.44 32.14 12.10
C ARG A 60 -4.17 32.98 11.94
N PRO A 61 -4.16 34.23 12.44
CA PRO A 61 -2.97 35.08 12.40
C PRO A 61 -1.74 34.40 13.03
N PRO A 62 -0.52 34.64 12.51
CA PRO A 62 0.70 34.21 13.16
C PRO A 62 0.73 34.68 14.63
N GLY A 63 1.12 33.79 15.55
CA GLY A 63 1.17 34.09 16.99
C GLY A 63 -0.10 33.71 17.78
N THR A 64 -1.17 33.27 17.13
CA THR A 64 -2.33 32.71 17.84
C THR A 64 -1.99 31.34 18.43
N PRO A 65 -2.17 31.10 19.75
CA PRO A 65 -2.03 29.77 20.33
C PRO A 65 -2.90 28.75 19.58
N GLY A 66 -2.29 27.65 19.12
CA GLY A 66 -2.98 26.60 18.38
C GLY A 66 -3.06 26.77 16.85
N ALA A 67 -2.47 27.81 16.25
CA ALA A 67 -2.39 27.97 14.78
C ALA A 67 -1.31 27.07 14.16
N ARG A 68 -1.37 25.75 14.41
CA ARG A 68 -0.41 24.78 13.89
C ARG A 68 -0.79 24.34 12.47
N PRO A 69 0.16 24.28 11.51
CA PRO A 69 -0.11 23.69 10.22
C PRO A 69 -0.61 22.25 10.36
N PRO A 70 -1.67 21.84 9.63
CA PRO A 70 -2.13 20.46 9.61
C PRO A 70 -0.98 19.49 9.34
N TRP A 71 -1.06 18.27 9.88
CA TRP A 71 0.03 17.30 9.73
C TRP A 71 0.37 17.04 8.25
N VAL A 72 -0.64 16.93 7.38
CA VAL A 72 -0.45 16.73 5.93
C VAL A 72 0.30 17.90 5.27
N THR A 73 0.07 19.13 5.71
CA THR A 73 0.82 20.33 5.28
C THR A 73 2.29 20.20 5.69
N ARG A 74 2.56 19.77 6.93
CA ARG A 74 3.94 19.50 7.37
C ARG A 74 4.58 18.37 6.58
N ALA A 75 3.83 17.32 6.23
CA ALA A 75 4.32 16.19 5.47
C ALA A 75 4.72 16.58 4.03
N TRP A 76 3.89 17.39 3.37
CA TRP A 76 4.20 17.98 2.06
C TRP A 76 5.44 18.89 2.10
N ALA A 77 5.53 19.75 3.11
CA ALA A 77 6.71 20.60 3.30
C ALA A 77 8.00 19.77 3.44
N GLY A 78 7.94 18.65 4.16
CA GLY A 78 9.05 17.70 4.26
C GLY A 78 9.47 17.12 2.90
N CYS A 79 8.51 16.70 2.08
CA CYS A 79 8.80 16.17 0.74
C CYS A 79 9.46 17.24 -0.14
N LEU A 80 8.92 18.45 -0.18
CA LEU A 80 9.48 19.56 -0.97
C LEU A 80 10.90 19.95 -0.52
N LEU A 81 11.15 19.94 0.79
CA LEU A 81 12.50 20.16 1.33
C LEU A 81 13.47 19.04 0.95
N GLY A 82 13.00 17.80 0.88
CA GLY A 82 13.79 16.65 0.45
C GLY A 82 14.10 16.60 -1.06
N GLY A 83 13.43 17.44 -1.85
CA GLY A 83 13.55 17.54 -3.31
C GLY A 83 12.57 16.65 -4.08
N ASP A 84 12.58 16.75 -5.41
CA ASP A 84 11.54 16.22 -6.32
C ASP A 84 11.22 14.73 -6.19
N ARG A 85 12.21 13.92 -5.76
CA ARG A 85 12.06 12.46 -5.59
C ARG A 85 12.02 12.04 -4.12
N ALA A 86 11.91 12.99 -3.19
CA ALA A 86 11.73 12.66 -1.79
C ALA A 86 10.30 12.16 -1.53
N ARG A 87 10.19 11.29 -0.54
CA ARG A 87 8.94 10.63 -0.18
C ARG A 87 8.89 10.31 1.30
N LEU A 88 7.69 10.22 1.85
CA LEU A 88 7.48 9.85 3.24
C LEU A 88 7.79 8.36 3.45
N GLY A 89 8.42 8.04 4.58
CA GLY A 89 8.73 6.66 4.99
C GLY A 89 8.36 6.40 6.46
N GLY A 90 8.52 5.14 6.88
CA GLY A 90 8.28 4.72 8.27
C GLY A 90 6.88 5.09 8.78
N ALA A 91 6.80 5.59 10.02
CA ALA A 91 5.55 5.98 10.66
C ALA A 91 4.73 7.01 9.85
N ALA A 92 5.38 7.93 9.14
CA ALA A 92 4.66 8.95 8.36
C ALA A 92 3.93 8.34 7.16
N ALA A 93 4.57 7.38 6.48
CA ALA A 93 3.90 6.58 5.46
C ALA A 93 2.84 5.66 6.07
N GLY A 94 3.12 5.06 7.24
CA GLY A 94 2.20 4.17 7.96
C GLY A 94 0.87 4.85 8.30
N HIS A 95 0.93 6.05 8.86
CA HIS A 95 -0.24 6.89 9.14
C HIS A 95 -1.06 7.15 7.87
N LEU A 96 -0.39 7.52 6.78
CA LEU A 96 -1.01 7.79 5.49
C LEU A 96 -1.58 6.55 4.79
N TRP A 97 -1.20 5.35 5.20
CA TRP A 97 -1.80 4.08 4.79
C TRP A 97 -2.92 3.62 5.75
N GLY A 98 -3.16 4.35 6.83
CA GLY A 98 -4.13 4.00 7.87
C GLY A 98 -3.67 2.87 8.78
N LEU A 99 -2.37 2.57 8.83
CA LEU A 99 -1.82 1.54 9.73
C LEU A 99 -1.73 2.03 11.18
N ASP A 100 -1.56 3.33 11.36
CA ASP A 100 -1.58 3.99 12.66
C ASP A 100 -2.49 5.23 12.58
N PRO A 101 -3.57 5.32 13.37
CA PRO A 101 -4.43 6.49 13.35
C PRO A 101 -3.71 7.75 13.86
N GLU A 102 -2.70 7.62 14.72
CA GLU A 102 -2.02 8.77 15.29
C GLU A 102 -0.91 9.29 14.35
N PRO A 103 -0.97 10.55 13.90
CA PRO A 103 0.08 11.11 13.05
C PRO A 103 1.39 11.29 13.83
N PRO A 104 2.53 10.77 13.32
CA PRO A 104 3.80 10.88 14.03
C PRO A 104 4.27 12.33 14.07
N GLU A 105 4.83 12.72 15.21
CA GLU A 105 5.31 14.09 15.38
C GLU A 105 6.62 14.38 14.65
N LEU A 106 7.47 13.36 14.53
CA LEU A 106 8.66 13.36 13.68
C LEU A 106 8.31 12.71 12.33
N ILE A 107 8.32 13.52 11.26
CA ILE A 107 8.01 13.10 9.91
C ILE A 107 9.29 12.61 9.23
N THR A 108 9.38 11.31 8.99
CA THR A 108 10.52 10.75 8.26
C THR A 108 10.35 10.96 6.76
N VAL A 109 11.34 11.60 6.14
CA VAL A 109 11.42 11.87 4.71
C VAL A 109 12.61 11.12 4.13
N LEU A 110 12.35 10.20 3.22
CA LEU A 110 13.38 9.49 2.46
C LEU A 110 13.83 10.37 1.30
N VAL A 111 15.13 10.64 1.23
CA VAL A 111 15.78 11.39 0.15
C VAL A 111 16.46 10.39 -0.79
N PRO A 112 16.29 10.49 -2.12
CA PRO A 112 16.86 9.54 -3.07
C PRO A 112 18.39 9.40 -2.94
N HIS A 113 18.90 8.23 -3.35
CA HIS A 113 20.34 8.00 -3.47
C HIS A 113 20.99 9.04 -4.39
N GLY A 114 22.14 9.59 -3.99
CA GLY A 114 22.80 10.70 -4.69
C GLY A 114 22.22 12.10 -4.46
N GLY A 115 21.05 12.24 -3.81
CA GLY A 115 20.48 13.56 -3.48
C GLY A 115 21.21 14.28 -2.35
N THR A 116 21.04 15.60 -2.22
CA THR A 116 21.56 16.34 -1.06
C THR A 116 20.60 16.20 0.10
N VAL A 117 21.07 15.69 1.24
CA VAL A 117 20.26 15.67 2.47
C VAL A 117 20.19 17.10 3.00
N PRO A 118 18.99 17.68 3.21
CA PRO A 118 18.86 19.03 3.74
C PRO A 118 19.59 19.17 5.07
N ARG A 119 20.38 20.24 5.22
CA ARG A 119 21.12 20.53 6.46
C ARG A 119 20.20 20.87 7.63
N HIS A 120 18.96 21.28 7.36
CA HIS A 120 17.95 21.61 8.36
C HIS A 120 17.31 20.34 8.94
N GLN A 121 18.10 19.56 9.68
CA GLN A 121 17.56 18.55 10.58
C GLN A 121 16.93 19.28 11.77
N GLY A 122 15.60 19.39 11.76
CA GLY A 122 14.86 19.78 12.96
C GLY A 122 14.83 21.26 13.34
N GLN A 123 15.02 22.23 12.44
CA GLN A 123 14.75 23.65 12.76
C GLN A 123 13.95 24.32 11.65
N GLY A 124 12.62 24.36 11.80
CA GLY A 124 11.76 25.25 11.03
C GLY A 124 11.97 26.70 11.45
N ALA A 125 11.79 27.65 10.54
CA ALA A 125 11.84 29.07 10.87
C ALA A 125 10.62 29.42 11.75
N ALA A 126 10.79 30.19 12.83
CA ALA A 126 9.73 30.61 13.78
C ALA A 126 9.22 29.56 14.79
N GLY A 127 10.12 28.81 15.46
CA GLY A 127 9.74 27.99 16.62
C GLY A 127 9.03 26.66 16.27
N TRP A 128 8.83 26.37 14.98
CA TRP A 128 8.40 25.06 14.46
C TRP A 128 9.55 24.03 14.48
N ALA A 129 10.37 24.05 15.52
CA ALA A 129 11.54 23.18 15.64
C ALA A 129 11.14 21.69 15.56
N GLY A 130 11.93 20.91 14.83
CA GLY A 130 12.19 19.52 15.19
C GLY A 130 11.38 18.42 14.49
N ARG A 131 10.76 18.63 13.33
CA ARG A 131 9.74 17.67 12.86
C ARG A 131 10.01 16.93 11.56
N TRP A 132 11.16 17.10 10.93
CA TRP A 132 11.56 16.28 9.79
C TRP A 132 12.87 15.55 10.08
N SER A 133 12.86 14.25 9.83
CA SER A 133 14.06 13.41 9.80
C SER A 133 14.33 13.04 8.35
N PHE A 134 15.36 13.63 7.76
CA PHE A 134 15.77 13.34 6.39
C PHE A 134 16.74 12.16 6.38
N VAL A 135 16.31 11.05 5.81
CA VAL A 135 17.09 9.82 5.74
C VAL A 135 17.46 9.55 4.29
N ARG A 136 18.75 9.43 4.01
CA ARG A 136 19.23 9.04 2.69
C ARG A 136 18.83 7.60 2.40
N GLU A 137 18.10 7.40 1.31
CA GLU A 137 17.73 6.08 0.82
C GLU A 137 18.93 5.40 0.17
N ARG A 138 19.06 4.10 0.42
CA ARG A 138 20.00 3.23 -0.29
C ARG A 138 19.33 2.74 -1.56
N ALA A 139 20.07 2.72 -2.66
CA ALA A 139 19.56 2.24 -3.94
C ALA A 139 19.04 0.79 -3.82
N ALA A 140 17.97 0.49 -4.56
CA ALA A 140 17.37 -0.84 -4.68
C ALA A 140 16.86 -1.52 -3.39
N VAL A 141 16.71 -0.78 -2.28
CA VAL A 141 16.14 -1.34 -1.03
C VAL A 141 14.60 -1.39 -1.04
N ARG A 142 13.97 -0.42 -1.69
CA ARG A 142 12.52 -0.27 -1.79
C ARG A 142 12.09 -0.16 -3.24
N ASP A 143 10.82 -0.43 -3.52
CA ASP A 143 10.23 -0.16 -4.82
C ASP A 143 10.39 1.36 -5.14
N PRO A 144 10.85 1.74 -6.34
CA PRO A 144 10.96 3.15 -6.73
C PRO A 144 9.61 3.86 -6.87
N ARG A 145 8.50 3.12 -7.06
CA ARG A 145 7.15 3.69 -7.12
C ARG A 145 6.84 4.43 -5.81
N SER A 146 6.26 5.62 -5.96
CA SER A 146 5.95 6.52 -4.85
C SER A 146 4.49 6.95 -4.93
N PRO A 147 3.55 6.09 -4.48
CA PRO A 147 2.12 6.37 -4.59
C PRO A 147 1.67 7.53 -3.70
N GLY A 148 0.51 8.08 -4.05
CA GLY A 148 -0.26 9.01 -3.22
C GLY A 148 0.23 10.46 -3.24
N SER A 149 -0.54 11.30 -2.56
CA SER A 149 -0.30 12.73 -2.35
C SER A 149 -0.50 13.03 -0.85
N PRO A 150 0.55 13.31 -0.05
CA PRO A 150 1.97 13.42 -0.43
C PRO A 150 2.60 12.08 -0.89
N PRO A 151 3.72 12.11 -1.65
CA PRO A 151 4.47 10.93 -2.05
C PRO A 151 4.95 10.12 -0.84
N ARG A 152 4.76 8.80 -0.86
CA ARG A 152 5.14 7.90 0.24
C ARG A 152 5.67 6.55 -0.26
N THR A 153 6.33 5.79 0.59
CA THR A 153 6.69 4.40 0.30
C THR A 153 5.45 3.55 0.06
N GLY A 154 5.55 2.54 -0.81
CA GLY A 154 4.49 1.54 -0.99
C GLY A 154 4.11 0.86 0.32
N LEU A 155 2.87 0.35 0.42
CA LEU A 155 2.36 -0.24 1.66
C LEU A 155 3.25 -1.38 2.17
N THR A 156 3.66 -2.29 1.29
CA THR A 156 4.56 -3.40 1.63
C THR A 156 5.87 -2.91 2.23
N ASP A 157 6.54 -1.95 1.58
CA ASP A 157 7.80 -1.39 2.07
C ASP A 157 7.64 -0.63 3.40
N THR A 158 6.51 0.04 3.57
CA THR A 158 6.15 0.76 4.79
C THR A 158 6.02 -0.20 5.98
N VAL A 159 5.33 -1.32 5.80
CA VAL A 159 5.19 -2.35 6.84
C VAL A 159 6.55 -2.89 7.27
N LEU A 160 7.41 -3.21 6.30
CA LEU A 160 8.75 -3.71 6.61
C LEU A 160 9.60 -2.67 7.35
N ASP A 161 9.44 -1.38 7.03
CA ASP A 161 10.12 -0.28 7.74
C ASP A 161 9.61 -0.12 9.18
N LEU A 162 8.31 -0.25 9.41
CA LEU A 162 7.70 -0.17 10.74
C LEU A 162 8.17 -1.31 11.63
N VAL A 163 8.11 -2.55 11.13
CA VAL A 163 8.65 -3.73 11.85
C VAL A 163 10.13 -3.59 12.12
N ALA A 164 10.91 -2.99 11.20
CA ALA A 164 12.32 -2.75 11.43
C ALA A 164 12.57 -1.66 12.50
N ALA A 165 11.62 -0.77 12.76
CA ALA A 165 11.76 0.32 13.72
C ALA A 165 11.52 -0.14 15.16
N ASP A 166 10.41 -0.84 15.43
CA ASP A 166 9.97 -1.23 16.78
C ASP A 166 9.97 -2.75 17.04
N GLY A 167 10.03 -3.58 15.99
CA GLY A 167 10.02 -5.03 16.10
C GLY A 167 8.66 -5.67 16.30
N ASP A 168 7.56 -4.91 16.26
CA ASP A 168 6.19 -5.41 16.43
C ASP A 168 5.64 -5.96 15.10
N ALA A 169 6.15 -7.14 14.72
CA ALA A 169 5.75 -7.81 13.48
C ALA A 169 4.24 -8.09 13.44
N VAL A 170 3.67 -8.59 14.54
CA VAL A 170 2.27 -9.00 14.63
C VAL A 170 1.33 -7.84 14.34
N ARG A 171 1.52 -6.69 15.00
CA ARG A 171 0.70 -5.49 14.78
C ARG A 171 0.73 -5.08 13.31
N TRP A 172 1.92 -4.85 12.77
CA TRP A 172 2.07 -4.22 11.46
C TRP A 172 1.66 -5.12 10.30
N THR A 173 1.97 -6.43 10.35
CA THR A 173 1.56 -7.34 9.28
C THR A 173 0.06 -7.62 9.32
N THR A 174 -0.53 -7.78 10.51
CA THR A 174 -1.98 -8.01 10.65
C THR A 174 -2.77 -6.81 10.16
N ALA A 175 -2.43 -5.60 10.63
CA ALA A 175 -3.09 -4.36 10.20
C ALA A 175 -3.00 -4.18 8.68
N ALA A 176 -1.83 -4.45 8.08
CA ALA A 176 -1.64 -4.32 6.65
C ALA A 176 -2.46 -5.32 5.83
N VAL A 177 -2.50 -6.59 6.24
CA VAL A 177 -3.31 -7.63 5.56
C VAL A 177 -4.80 -7.33 5.68
N GLN A 178 -5.26 -6.82 6.82
CA GLN A 178 -6.65 -6.42 7.03
C GLN A 178 -7.11 -5.29 6.09
N THR A 179 -6.19 -4.45 5.60
CA THR A 179 -6.54 -3.46 4.56
C THR A 179 -6.98 -4.08 3.24
N GLY A 180 -6.66 -5.35 3.00
CA GLY A 180 -6.93 -6.06 1.74
C GLY A 180 -6.10 -5.60 0.55
N ARG A 181 -5.13 -4.70 0.75
CA ARG A 181 -4.27 -4.12 -0.30
C ARG A 181 -2.93 -4.82 -0.45
N VAL A 182 -2.54 -5.64 0.52
CA VAL A 182 -1.32 -6.46 0.51
C VAL A 182 -1.63 -7.86 1.00
N SER A 183 -0.88 -8.84 0.51
CA SER A 183 -0.94 -10.22 0.98
C SER A 183 0.25 -10.57 1.87
N VAL A 184 0.08 -11.60 2.70
CA VAL A 184 1.17 -12.21 3.49
C VAL A 184 2.34 -12.60 2.58
N HIS A 185 2.05 -13.17 1.41
CA HIS A 185 3.06 -13.52 0.42
C HIS A 185 3.79 -12.30 -0.15
N GLY A 186 3.08 -11.23 -0.48
CA GLY A 186 3.68 -9.99 -0.97
C GLY A 186 4.64 -9.38 0.06
N LEU A 187 4.27 -9.42 1.34
CA LEU A 187 5.14 -9.01 2.45
C LEU A 187 6.39 -9.89 2.55
N ARG A 188 6.25 -11.22 2.43
CA ARG A 188 7.39 -12.16 2.44
C ARG A 188 8.33 -11.92 1.26
N ALA A 189 7.78 -11.81 0.05
CA ALA A 189 8.57 -11.57 -1.16
C ALA A 189 9.35 -10.25 -1.08
N ALA A 190 8.75 -9.20 -0.51
CA ALA A 190 9.45 -7.94 -0.27
C ALA A 190 10.52 -8.06 0.82
N ALA A 191 10.24 -8.81 1.90
CA ALA A 191 11.24 -9.09 2.92
C ALA A 191 12.44 -9.84 2.33
N ASP A 192 12.22 -10.81 1.44
CA ASP A 192 13.27 -11.59 0.78
C ASP A 192 14.16 -10.74 -0.16
N ARG A 193 13.60 -9.69 -0.78
CA ARG A 193 14.40 -8.74 -1.58
C ARG A 193 15.31 -7.86 -0.73
N ARG A 194 15.04 -7.69 0.56
CA ARG A 194 15.86 -6.86 1.46
C ARG A 194 17.03 -7.65 2.03
N ALA A 195 18.23 -7.34 1.55
CA ALA A 195 19.49 -7.94 2.03
C ALA A 195 19.70 -7.77 3.54
N ARG A 196 19.27 -6.63 4.11
CA ARG A 196 19.32 -6.35 5.55
C ARG A 196 17.95 -5.88 6.02
N LEU A 197 17.38 -6.58 6.99
CA LEU A 197 16.11 -6.24 7.60
C LEU A 197 16.18 -6.54 9.10
N ARG A 198 16.08 -5.50 9.94
CA ARG A 198 16.03 -5.66 11.40
C ARG A 198 14.75 -6.44 11.76
N HIS A 199 14.84 -7.30 12.78
CA HIS A 199 13.73 -8.16 13.22
C HIS A 199 13.24 -9.18 12.16
N ARG A 200 14.04 -9.49 11.12
CA ARG A 200 13.69 -10.46 10.05
C ARG A 200 13.12 -11.77 10.58
N ARG A 201 13.78 -12.40 11.57
CA ARG A 201 13.30 -13.67 12.13
C ARG A 201 11.88 -13.55 12.70
N ARG A 202 11.59 -12.50 13.48
CA ARG A 202 10.26 -12.27 14.04
C ARG A 202 9.23 -12.04 12.94
N LEU A 203 9.56 -11.20 11.95
CA LEU A 203 8.71 -10.97 10.79
C LEU A 203 8.37 -12.27 10.06
N LEU A 204 9.36 -13.10 9.74
CA LEU A 204 9.15 -14.32 8.96
C LEU A 204 8.28 -15.32 9.71
N VAL A 205 8.51 -15.52 11.02
CA VAL A 205 7.66 -16.37 11.87
C VAL A 205 6.22 -15.87 11.87
N THR A 206 6.00 -14.57 12.10
CA THR A 206 4.65 -13.99 12.06
C THR A 206 3.99 -14.14 10.69
N LEU A 207 4.73 -14.00 9.59
CA LEU A 207 4.20 -14.21 8.26
C LEU A 207 3.86 -15.69 7.99
N ASP A 208 4.64 -16.62 8.53
CA ASP A 208 4.33 -18.06 8.44
C ASP A 208 3.02 -18.37 9.19
N ASP A 209 2.84 -17.87 10.41
CA ASP A 209 1.61 -18.04 11.20
C ASP A 209 0.38 -17.43 10.49
N LEU A 210 0.54 -16.20 9.97
CA LEU A 210 -0.51 -15.51 9.22
C LEU A 210 -0.85 -16.22 7.90
N ALA A 211 0.12 -16.87 7.25
CA ALA A 211 -0.14 -17.62 6.03
C ALA A 211 -1.05 -18.82 6.31
N VAL A 212 -0.76 -19.59 7.37
CA VAL A 212 -1.60 -20.73 7.79
C VAL A 212 -3.02 -20.28 8.13
N GLY A 213 -3.16 -19.16 8.85
CA GLY A 213 -4.46 -18.57 9.15
C GLY A 213 -5.22 -18.10 7.89
N ALA A 214 -4.51 -17.48 6.94
CA ALA A 214 -5.09 -17.00 5.69
C ALA A 214 -5.52 -18.15 4.76
N GLU A 215 -4.76 -19.24 4.67
CA GLU A 215 -5.14 -20.44 3.93
C GLU A 215 -6.46 -21.02 4.48
N SER A 216 -6.54 -21.19 5.80
CA SER A 216 -7.75 -21.69 6.48
C SER A 216 -8.98 -20.80 6.23
N ALA A 217 -8.79 -19.47 6.29
CA ALA A 217 -9.87 -18.53 6.01
C ALA A 217 -10.28 -18.52 4.53
N LEU A 218 -9.33 -18.70 3.60
CA LEU A 218 -9.58 -18.72 2.16
C LEU A 218 -10.39 -19.96 1.77
N GLU A 219 -10.03 -21.11 2.33
CA GLU A 219 -10.79 -22.36 2.24
C GLU A 219 -12.27 -22.14 2.63
N LEU A 220 -12.50 -21.42 3.74
CA LEU A 220 -13.85 -21.14 4.23
C LEU A 220 -14.63 -20.17 3.32
N VAL A 221 -13.96 -19.11 2.83
CA VAL A 221 -14.60 -18.15 1.90
C VAL A 221 -14.92 -18.84 0.58
N TYR A 222 -14.03 -19.67 0.03
CA TYR A 222 -14.29 -20.44 -1.17
C TYR A 222 -15.51 -21.35 -0.98
N LEU A 223 -15.54 -22.13 0.10
CA LEU A 223 -16.67 -23.01 0.41
C LEU A 223 -18.01 -22.25 0.44
N ARG A 224 -18.04 -21.06 1.07
CA ARG A 224 -19.29 -20.31 1.27
C ARG A 224 -19.69 -19.51 0.03
N ALA A 225 -18.77 -18.73 -0.52
CA ALA A 225 -19.05 -17.73 -1.56
C ALA A 225 -18.95 -18.28 -2.98
N VAL A 226 -18.24 -19.40 -3.18
CA VAL A 226 -18.09 -20.04 -4.49
C VAL A 226 -18.94 -21.31 -4.53
N GLU A 227 -18.57 -22.33 -3.76
CA GLU A 227 -19.19 -23.67 -3.85
C GLU A 227 -20.67 -23.67 -3.45
N ARG A 228 -20.97 -23.31 -2.19
CA ARG A 228 -22.34 -23.33 -1.68
C ARG A 228 -23.24 -22.28 -2.34
N ALA A 229 -22.74 -21.07 -2.53
CA ALA A 229 -23.54 -19.98 -3.10
C ALA A 229 -24.00 -20.25 -4.55
N HIS A 230 -23.25 -21.06 -5.31
CA HIS A 230 -23.55 -21.40 -6.70
C HIS A 230 -23.98 -22.86 -6.87
N GLY A 231 -24.25 -23.59 -5.78
CA GLY A 231 -24.73 -24.97 -5.85
C GLY A 231 -23.78 -25.92 -6.58
N LEU A 232 -22.46 -25.68 -6.50
CA LEU A 232 -21.48 -26.60 -7.07
C LEU A 232 -21.47 -27.92 -6.28
N PRO A 233 -21.01 -29.04 -6.89
CA PRO A 233 -20.83 -30.31 -6.18
C PRO A 233 -20.02 -30.15 -4.89
N VAL A 234 -20.27 -31.02 -3.91
CA VAL A 234 -19.51 -30.98 -2.66
C VAL A 234 -18.12 -31.55 -2.91
N ALA A 235 -17.10 -30.72 -2.73
CA ALA A 235 -15.72 -31.15 -2.83
C ALA A 235 -15.21 -31.72 -1.51
N GLU A 236 -14.28 -32.66 -1.62
CA GLU A 236 -13.45 -33.09 -0.51
C GLU A 236 -12.41 -32.02 -0.18
N ARG A 237 -12.10 -31.86 1.11
CA ARG A 237 -11.16 -30.83 1.59
C ARG A 237 -9.97 -31.47 2.27
N GLN A 238 -8.83 -30.80 2.18
CA GLN A 238 -7.62 -31.17 2.92
C GLN A 238 -7.16 -32.62 2.66
N VAL A 239 -7.37 -33.10 1.43
CA VAL A 239 -6.98 -34.46 1.05
C VAL A 239 -5.47 -34.51 0.90
N ARG A 240 -4.80 -35.27 1.78
CA ARG A 240 -3.37 -35.58 1.65
C ARG A 240 -3.18 -36.54 0.48
N ARG A 241 -2.39 -36.13 -0.52
CA ARG A 241 -1.99 -37.00 -1.64
C ARG A 241 -0.47 -37.04 -1.75
N ARG A 242 0.12 -38.20 -1.41
CA ARG A 242 1.58 -38.45 -1.41
C ARG A 242 2.34 -37.26 -0.77
N ASP A 243 2.99 -36.43 -1.59
CA ASP A 243 3.83 -35.30 -1.17
C ASP A 243 3.13 -33.91 -1.24
N THR A 244 1.83 -33.87 -1.52
CA THR A 244 1.07 -32.61 -1.72
C THR A 244 -0.29 -32.65 -1.03
N ARG A 245 -0.70 -31.50 -0.46
CA ARG A 245 -2.03 -31.29 0.09
C ARG A 245 -2.89 -30.61 -0.98
N ALA A 246 -4.03 -31.20 -1.28
CA ALA A 246 -5.08 -30.61 -2.09
C ALA A 246 -6.02 -29.80 -1.18
N ASP A 247 -6.22 -28.52 -1.48
CA ASP A 247 -7.12 -27.69 -0.67
C ASP A 247 -8.57 -28.10 -0.91
N VAL A 248 -8.95 -28.27 -2.18
CA VAL A 248 -10.29 -28.68 -2.61
C VAL A 248 -10.19 -29.68 -3.77
N LEU A 249 -10.81 -30.85 -3.62
CA LEU A 249 -10.84 -31.92 -4.63
C LEU A 249 -12.28 -32.32 -4.99
N TYR A 250 -12.64 -32.12 -6.25
CA TYR A 250 -13.84 -32.68 -6.86
C TYR A 250 -13.50 -34.06 -7.43
N ARG A 251 -13.51 -35.08 -6.55
CA ARG A 251 -12.98 -36.42 -6.86
C ARG A 251 -13.63 -37.04 -8.08
N ASP A 252 -14.97 -37.02 -8.13
CA ASP A 252 -15.75 -37.65 -9.21
C ASP A 252 -15.53 -36.99 -10.57
N PHE A 253 -15.02 -35.76 -10.58
CA PHE A 253 -14.79 -34.98 -11.79
C PHE A 253 -13.30 -34.80 -12.10
N GLY A 254 -12.40 -35.42 -11.33
CA GLY A 254 -10.96 -35.29 -11.54
C GLY A 254 -10.47 -33.83 -11.57
N LEU A 255 -11.04 -32.97 -10.72
CA LEU A 255 -10.69 -31.55 -10.66
C LEU A 255 -10.15 -31.16 -9.28
N LEU A 256 -8.92 -30.65 -9.28
CA LEU A 256 -8.24 -30.07 -8.14
C LEU A 256 -8.39 -28.54 -8.18
N VAL A 257 -8.67 -27.94 -7.03
CA VAL A 257 -8.59 -26.49 -6.83
C VAL A 257 -7.58 -26.22 -5.71
N GLU A 258 -6.49 -25.54 -6.05
CA GLU A 258 -5.52 -25.05 -5.07
C GLU A 258 -5.85 -23.59 -4.70
N LEU A 259 -6.04 -23.35 -3.41
CA LEU A 259 -6.37 -22.06 -2.83
C LEU A 259 -5.08 -21.42 -2.34
N ASP A 260 -4.58 -20.53 -3.17
CA ASP A 260 -3.25 -20.02 -3.07
C ASP A 260 -3.27 -18.55 -2.66
N GLY A 261 -3.02 -18.28 -1.37
CA GLY A 261 -2.84 -16.91 -0.88
C GLY A 261 -1.81 -16.06 -1.65
N ARG A 262 -0.99 -16.67 -2.52
CA ARG A 262 0.04 -16.01 -3.36
C ARG A 262 -0.52 -15.15 -4.50
N ARG A 263 -1.67 -15.45 -5.12
CA ARG A 263 -2.08 -14.85 -6.44
C ARG A 263 -2.91 -13.56 -6.41
N GLY A 264 -2.93 -12.83 -5.30
CA GLY A 264 -3.77 -11.63 -5.15
C GLY A 264 -3.36 -10.37 -5.93
N HIS A 265 -2.08 -10.18 -6.30
CA HIS A 265 -1.61 -9.01 -7.06
C HIS A 265 -0.30 -9.33 -7.81
N GLU A 266 -0.26 -9.04 -9.12
CA GLU A 266 0.89 -9.09 -10.06
C GLU A 266 1.22 -10.45 -10.71
N GLY A 267 1.17 -10.46 -12.05
CA GLY A 267 1.30 -11.61 -12.94
C GLY A 267 2.72 -12.06 -13.28
N ALA A 268 3.46 -12.62 -12.33
CA ALA A 268 4.72 -13.31 -12.64
C ALA A 268 4.94 -14.54 -11.74
N GLY A 269 4.66 -15.73 -12.28
CA GLY A 269 4.88 -17.00 -11.58
C GLY A 269 5.18 -18.20 -12.49
N ARG A 270 5.74 -17.99 -13.69
CA ARG A 270 5.83 -19.02 -14.74
C ARG A 270 6.79 -20.19 -14.46
N PHE A 271 7.81 -20.05 -13.61
CA PHE A 271 8.92 -21.02 -13.55
C PHE A 271 8.86 -22.08 -12.45
N ARG A 272 8.09 -21.88 -11.37
CA ARG A 272 7.82 -22.95 -10.38
C ARG A 272 6.53 -23.74 -10.70
N ASP A 273 5.70 -23.23 -11.63
CA ASP A 273 4.48 -23.87 -12.14
C ASP A 273 4.76 -25.19 -12.86
N MET A 274 5.77 -25.23 -13.74
CA MET A 274 6.00 -26.37 -14.65
C MET A 274 6.27 -27.72 -13.98
N ARG A 275 6.93 -27.77 -12.80
CA ARG A 275 7.27 -29.07 -12.18
C ARG A 275 6.11 -29.72 -11.43
N ARG A 276 5.13 -28.92 -10.99
CA ARG A 276 3.94 -29.41 -10.26
C ARG A 276 2.80 -29.72 -11.23
N ASP A 277 2.63 -28.87 -12.24
CA ASP A 277 1.62 -29.05 -13.29
C ASP A 277 1.89 -30.33 -14.10
N ASN A 278 3.16 -30.64 -14.41
CA ASN A 278 3.52 -31.90 -15.07
C ASN A 278 3.15 -33.16 -14.27
N ARG A 279 3.10 -33.10 -12.93
CA ARG A 279 2.69 -34.25 -12.10
C ARG A 279 1.18 -34.42 -12.06
N ALA A 280 0.41 -33.33 -11.99
CA ALA A 280 -1.05 -33.38 -12.06
C ALA A 280 -1.55 -33.88 -13.43
N THR A 281 -0.85 -33.54 -14.52
CA THR A 281 -1.10 -34.10 -15.86
C THR A 281 -0.87 -35.61 -15.92
N THR A 282 0.02 -36.17 -15.09
CA THR A 282 0.31 -37.62 -15.06
C THR A 282 -0.83 -38.43 -14.40
N ASP A 283 -1.63 -37.81 -13.52
CA ASP A 283 -2.75 -38.44 -12.80
C ASP A 283 -4.13 -38.15 -13.42
N GLY A 284 -4.19 -37.49 -14.60
CA GLY A 284 -5.45 -37.16 -15.28
C GLY A 284 -6.29 -36.04 -14.64
N LEU A 285 -5.72 -35.32 -13.66
CA LEU A 285 -6.43 -34.26 -12.93
C LEU A 285 -6.24 -32.89 -13.58
N ALA A 286 -7.34 -32.13 -13.73
CA ALA A 286 -7.23 -30.68 -13.98
C ALA A 286 -6.94 -29.95 -12.67
N THR A 287 -6.16 -28.88 -12.72
CA THR A 287 -5.89 -28.02 -11.56
C THR A 287 -6.24 -26.57 -11.86
N LEU A 288 -7.09 -25.97 -11.04
CA LEU A 288 -7.35 -24.53 -11.02
C LEU A 288 -6.72 -23.91 -9.78
N ARG A 289 -6.30 -22.64 -9.86
CA ARG A 289 -5.66 -21.94 -8.76
C ARG A 289 -6.26 -20.56 -8.54
N TYR A 290 -6.62 -20.26 -7.30
CA TYR A 290 -7.26 -19.00 -6.94
C TYR A 290 -6.61 -18.37 -5.71
N GLY A 291 -6.40 -17.06 -5.76
CA GLY A 291 -5.97 -16.28 -4.60
C GLY A 291 -7.09 -15.59 -3.85
N TRP A 292 -6.71 -14.93 -2.75
CA TRP A 292 -7.65 -14.25 -1.87
C TRP A 292 -8.54 -13.25 -2.60
N SER A 293 -7.96 -12.39 -3.45
CA SER A 293 -8.68 -11.39 -4.22
C SER A 293 -9.67 -12.03 -5.21
N ASP A 294 -9.31 -13.16 -5.83
CA ASP A 294 -10.20 -13.87 -6.76
C ASP A 294 -11.46 -14.35 -6.03
N VAL A 295 -11.28 -15.06 -4.91
CA VAL A 295 -12.37 -15.67 -4.17
C VAL A 295 -13.22 -14.63 -3.43
N ARG A 296 -12.61 -13.56 -2.89
CA ARG A 296 -13.34 -12.52 -2.15
C ARG A 296 -14.07 -11.56 -3.09
N ASP A 297 -13.35 -11.04 -4.09
CA ASP A 297 -13.80 -9.90 -4.90
C ASP A 297 -14.58 -10.39 -6.13
N ARG A 298 -14.22 -11.56 -6.69
CA ARG A 298 -14.82 -12.11 -7.92
C ARG A 298 -15.32 -13.55 -7.76
N PRO A 299 -16.05 -13.91 -6.68
CA PRO A 299 -16.47 -15.29 -6.43
C PRO A 299 -17.36 -15.88 -7.53
N CYS A 300 -18.15 -15.06 -8.22
CA CYS A 300 -19.01 -15.50 -9.30
C CYS A 300 -18.22 -15.91 -10.55
N GLU A 301 -17.15 -15.18 -10.88
CA GLU A 301 -16.24 -15.54 -11.98
C GLU A 301 -15.52 -16.85 -11.66
N VAL A 302 -15.01 -16.98 -10.43
CA VAL A 302 -14.37 -18.21 -9.94
C VAL A 302 -15.36 -19.39 -10.05
N ALA A 303 -16.60 -19.21 -9.58
CA ALA A 303 -17.62 -20.26 -9.65
C ALA A 303 -17.93 -20.69 -11.09
N ALA A 304 -17.98 -19.74 -12.03
CA ALA A 304 -18.21 -20.04 -13.45
C ALA A 304 -17.07 -20.88 -14.05
N GLN A 305 -15.81 -20.54 -13.76
CA GLN A 305 -14.64 -21.30 -14.23
C GLN A 305 -14.59 -22.72 -13.66
N VAL A 306 -14.91 -22.87 -12.36
CA VAL A 306 -14.99 -24.18 -11.72
C VAL A 306 -16.13 -25.00 -12.33
N ALA A 307 -17.33 -24.40 -12.46
CA ALA A 307 -18.49 -25.04 -13.09
C ALA A 307 -18.20 -25.51 -14.52
N GLU A 308 -17.57 -24.67 -15.35
CA GLU A 308 -17.21 -25.03 -16.72
C GLU A 308 -16.28 -26.25 -16.77
N ASN A 309 -15.29 -26.31 -15.87
CA ASN A 309 -14.40 -27.47 -15.79
C ASN A 309 -15.14 -28.73 -15.33
N LEU A 310 -16.02 -28.60 -14.34
CA LEU A 310 -16.85 -29.72 -13.86
C LEU A 310 -17.77 -30.25 -14.97
N VAL A 311 -18.44 -29.37 -15.74
CA VAL A 311 -19.32 -29.77 -16.85
C VAL A 311 -18.53 -30.52 -17.92
N ARG A 312 -17.36 -30.00 -18.32
CA ARG A 312 -16.45 -30.70 -19.26
C ARG A 312 -15.98 -32.06 -18.75
N ARG A 313 -16.16 -32.35 -17.46
CA ARG A 313 -15.74 -33.58 -16.76
C ARG A 313 -16.92 -34.46 -16.33
N GLY A 314 -18.12 -34.19 -16.85
CA GLY A 314 -19.29 -35.06 -16.66
C GLY A 314 -20.27 -34.58 -15.59
N TRP A 315 -20.11 -33.37 -15.03
CA TRP A 315 -21.16 -32.79 -14.21
C TRP A 315 -22.34 -32.33 -15.09
N THR A 316 -23.53 -32.85 -14.81
CA THR A 316 -24.76 -32.57 -15.57
C THR A 316 -25.61 -31.43 -14.96
N GLY A 317 -25.15 -30.82 -13.87
CA GLY A 317 -25.83 -29.70 -13.22
C GLY A 317 -25.51 -28.34 -13.86
N LEU A 318 -26.23 -27.31 -13.43
CA LEU A 318 -25.96 -25.91 -13.77
C LEU A 318 -25.65 -25.12 -12.50
N PRO A 319 -24.67 -24.20 -12.52
CA PRO A 319 -24.37 -23.36 -11.37
C PRO A 319 -25.55 -22.42 -11.07
N ALA A 320 -25.99 -22.39 -9.82
CA ALA A 320 -27.05 -21.51 -9.35
C ALA A 320 -26.61 -20.04 -9.36
N ARG A 321 -27.54 -19.12 -9.69
CA ARG A 321 -27.28 -17.67 -9.58
C ARG A 321 -27.46 -17.23 -8.12
N CYS A 322 -26.34 -16.93 -7.45
CA CYS A 322 -26.35 -16.34 -6.11
C CYS A 322 -26.88 -14.90 -6.13
N ALA A 323 -27.09 -14.29 -4.95
CA ALA A 323 -27.60 -12.92 -4.83
C ALA A 323 -26.72 -11.87 -5.53
N ARG A 324 -25.39 -12.08 -5.60
CA ARG A 324 -24.46 -11.18 -6.32
C ARG A 324 -24.62 -11.28 -7.84
N CYS A 325 -24.76 -12.49 -8.39
CA CYS A 325 -25.02 -12.70 -9.83
C CYS A 325 -26.25 -11.96 -10.33
N ARG A 326 -27.27 -11.81 -9.47
CA ARG A 326 -28.55 -11.17 -9.81
C ARG A 326 -28.50 -9.64 -9.80
N ARG A 327 -27.46 -9.04 -9.21
CA ARG A 327 -27.28 -7.57 -9.14
C ARG A 327 -26.46 -7.00 -10.31
N VAL A 328 -25.73 -7.85 -11.01
CA VAL A 328 -24.87 -7.48 -12.16
C VAL A 328 -25.59 -7.79 -13.49
N ALA A 329 -26.81 -8.33 -13.41
CA ALA A 329 -27.65 -8.71 -14.55
C ALA A 329 -28.58 -7.57 -14.96
#